data_AF-A0AAU4G8Q1-F1
#
_entry.id   AF-A0AAU4G8Q1-F1
#
_cell.length_a   1.000
_cell.length_b   1.000
_cell.length_c   1.000
_cell.angle_alpha   90.00
_cell.angle_beta   90.00
_cell.angle_gamma   90.00
#
_symmetry.space_group_name_H-M   'P 1'
#
loop_
_entity.id
_entity.type
_entity.pdbx_description
1 polymer ?
#
loop_
_entity_poly.entity_id
_entity_poly.type
_entity_poly.pdbx_seq_one_letter_code
_entity_poly.pdbx_strand_id
1 'polypeptide(L)'
;MSDGGYRHDSESMLSAKTSLERAAEKTSGDSGKVAPTLLTAKDFGRVHGDAFTGYSNGINAMGDAMKGYAGQLAQLGGGVGTAATRYSADDQQQGSDARNAGRR
;
A
#
# COMPACT_ATOMS: atom_id res chain seq x y z
N MET A 1 -22.91 12.90 -24.51
CA MET A 1 -21.61 13.43 -24.04
C MET A 1 -21.30 12.77 -22.71
N SER A 2 -20.51 11.70 -22.72
CA SER A 2 -20.16 10.92 -21.52
C SER A 2 -18.65 10.75 -21.32
N ASP A 3 -17.81 11.53 -22.03
CA ASP A 3 -16.33 11.45 -22.02
C ASP A 3 -15.67 11.83 -20.68
N GLY A 4 -16.42 12.34 -19.70
CA GLY A 4 -15.85 12.82 -18.43
C GLY A 4 -15.72 11.76 -17.34
N GLY A 5 -16.50 10.68 -17.38
CA GLY A 5 -16.59 9.70 -16.29
C GLY A 5 -15.31 8.89 -16.10
N TYR A 6 -14.82 8.29 -17.19
CA TYR A 6 -13.65 7.40 -17.15
C TYR A 6 -12.35 8.11 -16.76
N ARG A 7 -12.19 9.38 -17.19
CA ARG A 7 -11.03 10.20 -16.83
C ARG A 7 -11.05 10.63 -15.36
N HIS A 8 -12.22 10.96 -14.82
CA HIS A 8 -12.37 11.26 -13.40
C HIS A 8 -12.09 10.02 -12.52
N ASP A 9 -12.51 8.86 -12.98
CA ASP A 9 -12.27 7.59 -12.29
C ASP A 9 -10.78 7.20 -12.32
N SER A 10 -10.08 7.38 -13.45
CA SER A 10 -8.65 7.07 -13.53
C SER A 10 -7.77 8.00 -12.69
N GLU A 11 -8.10 9.30 -12.62
CA GLU A 11 -7.43 10.24 -11.71
C GLU A 11 -7.65 9.87 -10.24
N SER A 12 -8.89 9.49 -9.88
CA SER A 12 -9.24 9.02 -8.54
C SER A 12 -8.49 7.73 -8.17
N MET A 13 -8.36 6.80 -9.12
CA MET A 13 -7.56 5.58 -8.94
C MET A 13 -6.07 5.88 -8.75
N LEU A 14 -5.49 6.82 -9.50
CA LEU A 14 -4.09 7.22 -9.32
C LEU A 14 -3.84 7.88 -7.95
N SER A 15 -4.80 8.67 -7.47
CA SER A 15 -4.76 9.22 -6.10
C SER A 15 -4.84 8.11 -5.04
N ALA A 16 -5.72 7.12 -5.24
CA ALA A 16 -5.84 5.96 -4.36
C ALA A 16 -4.55 5.12 -4.35
N LYS A 17 -3.95 4.85 -5.51
CA LYS A 17 -2.63 4.21 -5.63
C LYS A 17 -1.60 4.95 -4.78
N THR A 18 -1.48 6.27 -4.96
CA THR A 18 -0.49 7.09 -4.25
C THR A 18 -0.70 7.00 -2.73
N SER A 19 -1.96 7.00 -2.28
CA SER A 19 -2.29 6.89 -0.87
C SER A 19 -1.92 5.52 -0.29
N LEU A 20 -2.14 4.44 -1.06
CA LEU A 20 -1.74 3.08 -0.69
C LEU A 20 -0.21 2.92 -0.62
N GLU A 21 0.53 3.50 -1.56
CA GLU A 21 2.00 3.49 -1.55
C GLU A 21 2.54 4.22 -0.32
N ARG A 22 2.03 5.41 0.01
CA ARG A 22 2.41 6.11 1.25
C ARG A 22 2.06 5.32 2.50
N ALA A 23 0.91 4.66 2.53
CA ALA A 23 0.51 3.82 3.65
C ALA A 23 1.44 2.61 3.79
N ALA A 24 1.84 1.99 2.69
CA ALA A 24 2.82 0.91 2.66
C ALA A 24 4.18 1.37 3.19
N GLU A 25 4.71 2.48 2.67
CA GLU A 25 5.97 3.08 3.12
C GLU A 25 5.96 3.40 4.61
N LYS A 26 4.89 4.08 5.08
CA LYS A 26 4.74 4.43 6.49
C LYS A 26 4.67 3.19 7.37
N THR A 27 3.89 2.18 6.98
CA THR A 27 3.75 0.93 7.74
C THR A 27 5.08 0.18 7.82
N SER A 28 5.80 0.11 6.70
CA SER A 28 7.13 -0.49 6.67
C SER A 28 8.12 0.28 7.54
N GLY A 29 8.13 1.61 7.46
CA GLY A 29 8.99 2.47 8.29
C GLY A 29 8.68 2.36 9.79
N ASP A 30 7.40 2.31 10.15
CA ASP A 30 6.96 2.14 11.54
C ASP A 30 7.26 0.74 12.08
N SER A 31 7.39 -0.29 11.22
CA SER A 31 7.80 -1.63 11.67
C SER A 31 9.15 -1.64 12.38
N GLY A 32 10.08 -0.78 11.95
CA GLY A 32 11.40 -0.62 12.58
C GLY A 32 11.37 0.09 13.93
N LYS A 33 10.25 0.76 14.27
CA LYS A 33 10.02 1.35 15.61
C LYS A 33 9.44 0.35 16.59
N VAL A 34 8.80 -0.70 16.08
CA VAL A 34 8.21 -1.77 16.87
C VAL A 34 9.23 -2.88 17.09
N ALA A 35 9.89 -3.35 16.03
CA ALA A 35 10.83 -4.46 16.07
C ALA A 35 12.19 -4.13 15.40
N PRO A 36 13.31 -4.67 15.91
CA PRO A 36 13.40 -5.55 17.08
C PRO A 36 13.19 -4.78 18.40
N THR A 37 12.88 -5.50 19.47
CA THR A 37 12.77 -4.90 20.81
C THR A 37 14.08 -4.24 21.24
N LEU A 38 13.99 -3.04 21.83
CA LEU A 38 15.12 -2.37 22.48
C LEU A 38 15.38 -2.88 23.91
N LEU A 39 14.40 -3.54 24.51
CA LEU A 39 14.55 -4.17 25.83
C LEU A 39 15.41 -5.42 25.73
N THR A 40 16.12 -5.71 26.81
CA THR A 40 16.93 -6.90 27.02
C THR A 40 16.34 -7.76 28.14
N ALA A 41 16.79 -9.02 28.25
CA ALA A 41 16.37 -9.90 29.34
C ALA A 41 16.62 -9.32 30.74
N LYS A 42 17.68 -8.50 30.89
CA LYS A 42 18.02 -7.84 32.17
C LYS A 42 16.95 -6.84 32.60
N ASP A 43 16.29 -6.20 31.64
CA ASP A 43 15.27 -5.18 31.91
C ASP A 43 13.97 -5.78 32.48
N PHE A 44 13.78 -7.11 32.32
CA PHE A 44 12.69 -7.87 32.92
C PHE A 44 13.01 -8.32 34.36
N GLY A 45 14.24 -8.09 34.83
CA GLY A 45 14.69 -8.50 36.15
C GLY A 45 15.05 -9.98 36.27
N ARG A 46 15.77 -10.33 37.33
CA ARG A 46 16.40 -11.66 37.51
C ARG A 46 15.42 -12.83 37.50
N VAL A 47 14.18 -12.61 37.92
CA VAL A 47 13.17 -13.68 38.10
C VAL A 47 12.25 -13.82 36.88
N HIS A 48 12.16 -12.80 36.01
CA HIS A 48 11.28 -12.82 34.83
C HIS A 48 12.06 -12.83 33.51
N GLY A 49 13.31 -13.28 33.51
CA GLY A 49 14.13 -13.42 32.30
C GLY A 49 13.46 -14.29 31.23
N ASP A 50 12.66 -15.28 31.62
CA ASP A 50 11.93 -16.14 30.67
C ASP A 50 10.78 -15.38 29.96
N ALA A 51 10.21 -14.35 30.61
CA ALA A 51 9.17 -13.51 30.01
C ALA A 51 9.72 -12.65 28.86
N PHE A 52 11.03 -12.34 28.88
CA PHE A 52 11.68 -11.61 27.80
C PHE A 52 11.60 -12.37 26.47
N THR A 53 11.77 -13.68 26.46
CA THR A 53 11.67 -14.47 25.22
C THR A 53 10.28 -14.36 24.60
N GLY A 54 9.22 -14.50 25.41
CA GLY A 54 7.84 -14.34 24.95
C GLY A 54 7.57 -12.94 24.42
N TYR A 55 8.01 -11.92 25.16
CA TYR A 55 7.87 -10.52 24.75
C TYR A 55 8.63 -10.21 23.44
N SER A 56 9.90 -10.59 23.36
CA SER A 56 10.75 -10.38 22.18
C SER A 56 10.15 -11.07 20.94
N ASN A 57 9.69 -12.31 21.09
CA ASN A 57 9.01 -13.04 20.01
C ASN A 57 7.73 -12.32 19.55
N GLY A 58 6.91 -11.84 20.48
CA GLY A 58 5.69 -11.09 20.15
C GLY A 58 5.99 -9.78 19.42
N ILE A 59 6.98 -9.03 19.88
CA ILE A 59 7.43 -7.78 19.23
C ILE A 59 7.91 -8.04 17.80
N ASN A 60 8.77 -9.05 17.62
CA ASN A 60 9.28 -9.42 16.30
C ASN A 60 8.13 -9.86 15.36
N ALA A 61 7.19 -10.67 15.87
CA ALA A 61 6.02 -11.09 15.10
C ALA A 61 5.15 -9.89 14.67
N MET A 62 4.98 -8.89 15.51
CA MET A 62 4.27 -7.65 15.15
C MET A 62 5.02 -6.87 14.06
N GLY A 63 6.35 -6.73 14.17
CA GLY A 63 7.16 -6.07 13.16
C GLY A 63 7.11 -6.77 11.80
N ASP A 64 7.17 -8.10 11.78
CA ASP A 64 7.07 -8.89 10.56
C ASP A 64 5.67 -8.82 9.94
N ALA A 65 4.62 -8.84 10.77
CA ALA A 65 3.25 -8.63 10.31
C ALA A 65 3.07 -7.25 9.66
N MET A 66 3.65 -6.19 10.24
CA MET A 66 3.62 -4.84 9.66
C MET A 66 4.31 -4.78 8.30
N LYS A 67 5.47 -5.43 8.15
CA LYS A 67 6.17 -5.53 6.85
C LYS A 67 5.35 -6.31 5.83
N GLY A 68 4.75 -7.42 6.23
CA GLY A 68 3.86 -8.21 5.38
C GLY A 68 2.66 -7.40 4.89
N TYR A 69 2.01 -6.66 5.80
CA TYR A 69 0.89 -5.80 5.46
C TYR A 69 1.30 -4.63 4.55
N ALA A 70 2.44 -4.00 4.79
CA ALA A 70 3.01 -3.00 3.89
C ALA A 70 3.21 -3.57 2.47
N GLY A 71 3.69 -4.80 2.34
CA GLY A 71 3.79 -5.49 1.06
C GLY A 71 2.44 -5.69 0.37
N GLN A 72 1.40 -6.08 1.11
CA GLN A 72 0.04 -6.22 0.57
C GLN A 72 -0.54 -4.88 0.09
N LEU A 73 -0.30 -3.79 0.83
CA LEU A 73 -0.72 -2.44 0.43
C LEU A 73 -0.02 -2.00 -0.87
N ALA A 74 1.28 -2.25 -0.99
CA ALA A 74 2.04 -1.95 -2.21
C ALA A 74 1.53 -2.75 -3.42
N GLN A 75 1.23 -4.04 -3.24
CA GLN A 75 0.64 -4.88 -4.29
C GLN A 75 -0.74 -4.37 -4.73
N LEU A 76 -1.59 -4.00 -3.78
CA LEU A 76 -2.90 -3.41 -4.06
C LEU A 76 -2.75 -2.09 -4.84
N GLY A 77 -1.84 -1.21 -4.42
CA GLY A 77 -1.53 0.04 -5.12
C GLY A 77 -1.08 -0.20 -6.57
N GLY A 78 -0.20 -1.17 -6.79
CA GLY A 78 0.24 -1.58 -8.13
C GLY A 78 -0.91 -2.07 -9.03
N GLY A 79 -1.84 -2.86 -8.47
CA GLY A 79 -3.05 -3.31 -9.17
C GLY A 79 -3.98 -2.15 -9.55
N VAL A 80 -4.23 -1.23 -8.63
CA VAL A 80 -5.03 -0.02 -8.87
C VAL A 80 -4.39 0.86 -9.94
N GLY A 81 -3.06 1.06 -9.89
CA GLY A 81 -2.32 1.80 -10.91
C GLY A 81 -2.44 1.18 -12.30
N THR A 82 -2.32 -0.15 -12.39
CA THR A 82 -2.48 -0.89 -13.65
C THR A 82 -3.88 -0.70 -14.22
N ALA A 83 -4.91 -0.75 -13.37
CA ALA A 83 -6.29 -0.50 -13.79
C ALA A 83 -6.48 0.95 -14.28
N ALA A 84 -5.95 1.94 -13.57
CA ALA A 84 -6.04 3.35 -13.96
C ALA A 84 -5.43 3.63 -15.34
N THR A 85 -4.28 3.02 -15.64
CA THR A 85 -3.65 3.13 -16.96
C THR A 85 -4.51 2.52 -18.06
N ARG A 86 -5.14 1.36 -17.83
CA ARG A 86 -6.05 0.73 -18.79
C ARG A 86 -7.26 1.63 -19.08
N TYR A 87 -7.92 2.12 -18.03
CA TYR A 87 -9.06 3.05 -18.19
C TYR A 87 -8.69 4.31 -18.96
N SER A 88 -7.50 4.88 -18.70
CA SER A 88 -7.03 6.07 -19.42
C SER A 88 -6.72 5.80 -20.90
N ALA A 89 -6.21 4.62 -21.23
CA ALA A 89 -5.94 4.23 -22.61
C ALA A 89 -7.25 4.00 -23.40
N ASP A 90 -8.23 3.34 -22.77
CA ASP A 90 -9.55 3.13 -23.36
C ASP A 90 -10.29 4.46 -23.61
N ASP A 91 -10.16 5.43 -22.70
CA ASP A 91 -10.71 6.79 -22.87
C ASP A 91 -10.10 7.52 -24.08
N GLN A 92 -8.77 7.45 -24.23
CA GLN A 92 -8.10 8.03 -25.40
C GLN A 92 -8.52 7.38 -26.72
N GLN A 93 -8.68 6.05 -26.72
CA GLN A 93 -9.11 5.31 -27.90
C GLN A 93 -10.55 5.67 -28.29
N GLN A 94 -11.48 5.66 -27.33
CA GLN A 94 -12.88 6.03 -27.58
C GLN A 94 -13.02 7.49 -28.04
N GLY A 95 -12.29 8.42 -27.42
CA GLY A 95 -12.28 9.82 -27.83
C GLY A 95 -11.72 10.01 -29.25
N SER A 96 -10.71 9.24 -29.64
CA SER A 96 -10.18 9.22 -31.01
C SER A 96 -11.21 8.69 -32.00
N ASP A 97 -11.86 7.57 -31.69
CA ASP A 97 -12.87 6.94 -32.53
C ASP A 97 -14.10 7.84 -32.70
N ALA A 98 -14.56 8.51 -31.64
CA ALA A 98 -15.65 9.48 -31.69
C ALA A 98 -15.31 10.70 -32.57
N ARG A 99 -14.09 11.24 -32.46
CA ARG A 99 -13.61 12.33 -33.32
C ARG A 99 -13.53 11.92 -34.78
N ASN A 100 -13.11 10.69 -35.06
CA ASN A 100 -13.05 10.16 -36.41
C ASN A 100 -14.45 9.88 -36.99
N ALA A 101 -15.38 9.40 -36.18
CA ALA A 101 -16.78 9.20 -36.57
C ALA A 101 -17.49 10.52 -36.89
N GLY A 102 -17.27 11.57 -36.09
CA GLY A 102 -17.87 12.90 -36.33
C GLY A 102 -17.25 13.71 -37.47
N ARG A 103 -16.21 13.19 -38.14
CA ARG A 103 -15.60 13.80 -39.33
C ARG A 103 -16.16 13.27 -40.66
N ARG A 104 -17.07 12.29 -40.61
CA ARG A 104 -17.82 11.79 -41.78
C ARG A 104 -19.22 12.39 -41.80
#